data_AF-A0A6G8NJR3-F1
#
_entry.id   AF-A0A6G8NJR3-F1
#
_cell.length_a   1.000
_cell.length_b   1.000
_cell.length_c   1.000
_cell.angle_alpha   90.00
_cell.angle_beta   90.00
_cell.angle_gamma   90.00
#
_symmetry.space_group_name_H-M   'P 1'
#
loop_
_entity.id
_entity.type
_entity.pdbx_description
1 polymer ?
#
loop_
_entity_poly.entity_id
_entity_poly.type
_entity_poly.pdbx_seq_one_letter_code
_entity_poly.pdbx_strand_id
1 'polypeptide(L)'
;MISVDQIRPSQSVTSGMSVVHEYAWPKPAQRWSSTFFKLVYRWSHASAFRHNERLWHGVSIERDSRGFLKRMSIKGHELLVENPDDLLASQTGDCHLIATGPSVNDIDYGALDLHNVMGVNGAIALQDKHPVRFEYYCIVDAGFVRKRPDLVARVVQQKLTLFATPLVLWYIAQYFPLSQFRCRIFLIEDIQYPARKRALLKHELLSAHASTDLVLFDEEPPLGFSFNIRRGIFDGHTVAYTGLQVLTSLGFNTIFMHGLDLRNAAQTPRFYETKENMQPSALDGDFNSFIEPSFRHAAPLLSRRGIRVVNLSAQSALGSDIIEKDDWHSLAHASLEQE
;
A
#
# COMPACT_ATOMS: atom_id res chain seq x y z
N MET A 1 -6.89 56.04 -7.57
CA MET A 1 -5.51 55.81 -8.06
C MET A 1 -4.62 55.78 -6.82
N ILE A 2 -4.21 54.60 -6.39
CA ILE A 2 -3.03 54.27 -5.54
C ILE A 2 -3.14 52.76 -5.29
N SER A 3 -2.07 52.07 -5.66
CA SER A 3 -1.93 50.62 -5.80
C SER A 3 -1.79 49.94 -4.44
N VAL A 4 -2.41 48.77 -4.27
CA VAL A 4 -2.21 47.90 -3.11
C VAL A 4 -1.02 46.99 -3.42
N ASP A 5 0.03 47.14 -2.61
CA ASP A 5 1.27 46.36 -2.70
C ASP A 5 1.03 44.86 -2.46
N GLN A 6 1.60 44.07 -3.35
CA GLN A 6 1.72 42.63 -3.22
C GLN A 6 2.80 42.30 -2.18
N ILE A 7 2.37 41.73 -1.06
CA ILE A 7 3.26 41.11 -0.08
C ILE A 7 3.85 39.84 -0.71
N ARG A 8 5.14 39.91 -1.10
CA ARG A 8 5.97 38.74 -1.39
C ARG A 8 6.49 38.17 -0.07
N PRO A 9 6.41 36.85 0.19
CA PRO A 9 7.19 36.25 1.25
C PRO A 9 8.67 36.20 0.84
N SER A 10 9.51 36.61 1.78
CA SER A 10 10.96 36.63 1.72
C SER A 10 11.57 35.26 1.46
N GLN A 11 12.53 35.21 0.54
CA GLN A 11 13.45 34.09 0.40
C GLN A 11 14.39 34.09 1.61
N SER A 12 14.39 33.00 2.38
CA SER A 12 15.50 32.67 3.28
C SER A 12 16.05 31.30 2.91
N VAL A 13 17.37 31.27 2.82
CA VAL A 13 18.19 30.19 2.29
C VAL A 13 18.28 29.06 3.32
N THR A 14 17.90 27.85 2.93
CA THR A 14 18.43 26.61 3.53
C THR A 14 18.79 25.64 2.41
N SER A 15 20.07 25.30 2.35
CA SER A 15 20.68 24.37 1.43
C SER A 15 20.35 22.93 1.82
N GLY A 16 19.49 22.31 1.04
CA GLY A 16 19.31 20.86 0.95
C GLY A 16 18.64 20.61 -0.38
N MET A 17 19.24 19.82 -1.26
CA MET A 17 18.66 19.49 -2.57
C MET A 17 17.35 18.72 -2.35
N SER A 18 16.24 19.43 -2.16
CA SER A 18 14.92 18.86 -2.34
C SER A 18 14.80 18.53 -3.81
N VAL A 19 14.85 17.23 -4.13
CA VAL A 19 14.42 16.76 -5.45
C VAL A 19 12.95 17.20 -5.55
N VAL A 20 12.67 18.23 -6.33
CA VAL A 20 11.30 18.66 -6.59
C VAL A 20 10.68 17.55 -7.42
N HIS A 21 9.94 16.68 -6.75
CA HIS A 21 9.19 15.63 -7.42
C HIS A 21 8.02 16.29 -8.16
N GLU A 22 8.17 16.39 -9.49
CA GLU A 22 7.23 17.13 -10.33
C GLU A 22 5.89 16.39 -10.45
N TYR A 23 4.81 17.04 -10.03
CA TYR A 23 3.44 16.55 -10.19
C TYR A 23 2.48 17.70 -10.44
N ALA A 24 1.35 17.41 -11.08
CA ALA A 24 0.34 18.42 -11.38
C ALA A 24 -1.03 17.99 -10.85
N TRP A 25 -1.77 18.93 -10.26
CA TRP A 25 -3.16 18.68 -9.90
C TRP A 25 -4.02 18.47 -11.17
N PRO A 26 -4.96 17.51 -11.18
CA PRO A 26 -5.80 17.24 -12.33
C PRO A 26 -6.57 18.51 -12.75
N LYS A 27 -6.50 18.84 -14.04
CA LYS A 27 -7.19 20.04 -14.58
C LYS A 27 -8.70 19.93 -14.38
N PRO A 28 -9.43 21.04 -14.21
CA PRO A 28 -10.90 21.02 -14.04
C PRO A 28 -11.60 20.18 -15.11
N ALA A 29 -11.26 20.35 -16.39
CA ALA A 29 -11.84 19.60 -17.50
C ALA A 29 -11.68 18.06 -17.35
N GLN A 30 -10.53 17.58 -16.85
CA GLN A 30 -10.31 16.15 -16.59
C GLN A 30 -11.21 15.65 -15.46
N ARG A 31 -11.41 16.45 -14.40
CA ARG A 31 -12.30 16.12 -13.28
C ARG A 31 -13.76 16.06 -13.72
N TRP A 32 -14.20 17.00 -14.56
CA TRP A 32 -15.55 17.00 -15.15
C TRP A 32 -15.78 15.79 -16.03
N SER A 33 -14.87 15.51 -16.98
CA SER A 33 -14.93 14.33 -17.84
C SER A 33 -14.98 13.04 -17.03
N SER A 34 -14.11 12.89 -16.03
CA SER A 34 -14.10 11.70 -15.17
C SER A 34 -15.41 11.54 -14.41
N THR A 35 -15.99 12.64 -13.90
CA THR A 35 -17.27 12.63 -13.19
C THR A 35 -18.43 12.25 -14.11
N PHE A 36 -18.47 12.81 -15.33
CA PHE A 36 -19.46 12.46 -16.34
C PHE A 36 -19.45 10.96 -16.64
N PHE A 37 -18.29 10.40 -16.98
CA PHE A 37 -18.17 8.97 -17.29
C PHE A 37 -18.51 8.08 -16.09
N LYS A 38 -18.15 8.48 -14.87
CA LYS A 38 -18.58 7.77 -13.66
C LYS A 38 -20.12 7.72 -13.55
N LEU A 39 -20.81 8.83 -13.78
CA LEU A 39 -22.27 8.89 -13.67
C LEU A 39 -22.95 8.04 -14.75
N VAL A 40 -22.47 8.12 -15.99
CA VAL A 40 -22.93 7.25 -17.08
C VAL A 40 -22.76 5.78 -16.73
N TYR A 41 -21.60 5.40 -16.16
CA TYR A 41 -21.35 4.03 -15.73
C TYR A 41 -22.32 3.56 -14.65
N ARG A 42 -22.55 4.38 -13.62
CA ARG A 42 -23.51 4.08 -12.55
C ARG A 42 -24.96 3.95 -13.03
N TRP A 43 -25.32 4.69 -14.08
CA TRP A 43 -26.64 4.61 -14.69
C TRP A 43 -26.81 3.35 -15.56
N SER A 44 -25.75 2.93 -16.25
CA SER A 44 -25.78 1.80 -17.21
C SER A 44 -25.43 0.44 -16.61
N HIS A 45 -24.82 0.39 -15.42
CA HIS A 45 -24.32 -0.85 -14.81
C HIS A 45 -24.92 -1.06 -13.42
N ALA A 46 -25.10 -2.34 -13.06
CA ALA A 46 -25.56 -2.74 -11.73
C ALA A 46 -24.59 -2.31 -10.62
N SER A 47 -25.09 -2.26 -9.38
CA SER A 47 -24.30 -1.89 -8.20
C SER A 47 -23.05 -2.76 -8.01
N ALA A 48 -23.13 -4.04 -8.36
CA ALA A 48 -22.04 -5.01 -8.29
C ALA A 48 -20.85 -4.70 -9.21
N PHE A 49 -20.94 -3.70 -10.08
CA PHE A 49 -19.84 -3.24 -10.92
C PHE A 49 -19.28 -1.87 -10.50
N ARG A 50 -19.85 -1.21 -9.48
CA ARG A 50 -19.53 0.18 -9.14
C ARG A 50 -18.04 0.43 -8.84
N HIS A 51 -17.30 -0.57 -8.36
CA HIS A 51 -15.85 -0.47 -8.15
C HIS A 51 -15.07 -0.20 -9.45
N ASN A 52 -15.65 -0.52 -10.62
CA ASN A 52 -15.04 -0.28 -11.94
C ASN A 52 -15.39 1.08 -12.57
N GLU A 53 -16.14 1.95 -11.88
CA GLU A 53 -16.68 3.21 -12.45
C GLU A 53 -15.62 4.19 -12.96
N ARG A 54 -14.36 4.04 -12.53
CA ARG A 54 -13.22 4.84 -13.02
C ARG A 54 -12.37 4.09 -14.05
N LEU A 55 -12.45 2.77 -14.05
CA LEU A 55 -11.66 1.91 -14.91
C LEU A 55 -12.29 1.73 -16.27
N TRP A 56 -13.56 2.09 -16.48
CA TRP A 56 -14.25 1.74 -17.72
C TRP A 56 -13.85 2.59 -18.95
N HIS A 57 -13.47 3.85 -18.72
CA HIS A 57 -13.13 4.81 -19.77
C HIS A 57 -11.62 5.12 -19.78
N GLY A 58 -10.98 4.93 -20.93
CA GLY A 58 -9.57 5.27 -21.13
C GLY A 58 -8.59 4.38 -20.34
N VAL A 59 -9.01 3.21 -19.88
CA VAL A 59 -8.12 2.20 -19.28
C VAL A 59 -8.34 0.88 -20.01
N SER A 60 -7.29 0.20 -20.42
CA SER A 60 -7.34 -1.20 -20.87
C SER A 60 -6.70 -2.09 -19.82
N ILE A 61 -7.28 -3.27 -19.59
CA ILE A 61 -6.72 -4.31 -18.71
C ILE A 61 -6.77 -5.62 -19.47
N GLU A 62 -5.62 -6.27 -19.60
CA GLU A 62 -5.50 -7.61 -20.17
C GLU A 62 -5.19 -8.63 -19.07
N ARG A 63 -5.79 -9.81 -19.20
CA ARG A 63 -5.55 -10.95 -18.34
C ARG A 63 -4.93 -12.10 -19.12
N ASP A 64 -4.11 -12.92 -18.46
CA ASP A 64 -3.55 -14.13 -19.06
C ASP A 64 -4.63 -15.23 -19.19
N SER A 65 -4.25 -16.39 -19.77
CA SER A 65 -5.15 -17.53 -19.95
C SER A 65 -5.66 -18.13 -18.64
N ARG A 66 -5.00 -17.87 -17.51
CA ARG A 66 -5.42 -18.27 -16.16
C ARG A 66 -6.31 -17.22 -15.51
N GLY A 67 -6.52 -16.07 -16.16
CA GLY A 67 -7.37 -14.99 -15.68
C GLY A 67 -6.66 -13.97 -14.80
N PHE A 68 -5.33 -14.04 -14.65
CA PHE A 68 -4.54 -13.12 -13.84
C PHE A 68 -4.25 -11.82 -14.58
N LEU A 69 -4.14 -10.70 -13.85
CA LEU A 69 -3.75 -9.42 -14.43
C LEU A 69 -2.37 -9.54 -15.09
N LYS A 70 -2.29 -9.08 -16.35
CA LYS A 70 -1.08 -9.20 -17.18
C LYS A 70 -0.59 -7.84 -17.69
N ARG A 71 -1.50 -7.02 -18.22
CA ARG A 71 -1.16 -5.69 -18.75
C ARG A 71 -2.22 -4.67 -18.37
N MET A 72 -1.78 -3.42 -18.28
CA MET A 72 -2.66 -2.27 -18.11
C MET A 72 -2.16 -1.10 -18.95
N SER A 73 -3.07 -0.42 -19.63
CA SER A 73 -2.78 0.85 -20.31
C SER A 73 -3.77 1.93 -19.88
N ILE A 74 -3.31 3.18 -19.85
CA ILE A 74 -4.12 4.34 -19.48
C ILE A 74 -3.99 5.37 -20.59
N LYS A 75 -5.12 5.77 -21.20
CA LYS A 75 -5.20 6.70 -22.32
C LYS A 75 -4.23 6.34 -23.46
N GLY A 76 -4.18 5.06 -23.81
CA GLY A 76 -3.32 4.53 -24.87
C GLY A 76 -1.85 4.35 -24.50
N HIS A 77 -1.43 4.73 -23.28
CA HIS A 77 -0.06 4.56 -22.82
C HIS A 77 0.04 3.29 -21.96
N GLU A 78 0.90 2.36 -22.35
CA GLU A 78 1.13 1.10 -21.64
C GLU A 78 2.00 1.33 -20.40
N LEU A 79 1.60 0.72 -19.28
CA LEU A 79 2.40 0.70 -18.06
C LEU A 79 3.46 -0.42 -18.16
N LEU A 80 4.65 -0.19 -17.58
CA LEU A 80 5.66 -1.23 -17.41
C LEU A 80 5.22 -2.20 -16.30
N VAL A 81 4.30 -3.10 -16.66
CA VAL A 81 3.76 -4.13 -15.78
C VAL A 81 4.64 -5.37 -15.86
N GLU A 82 5.19 -5.76 -14.73
CA GLU A 82 5.97 -6.97 -14.53
C GLU A 82 5.26 -7.79 -13.44
N ASN A 83 4.35 -8.68 -13.88
CA ASN A 83 3.72 -9.71 -13.05
C ASN A 83 4.30 -11.10 -13.36
N PRO A 84 5.64 -11.30 -13.36
CA PRO A 84 6.18 -12.56 -13.84
C PRO A 84 5.90 -13.67 -12.82
N ASP A 85 5.73 -14.89 -13.32
CA ASP A 85 5.42 -16.06 -12.48
C ASP A 85 6.57 -16.38 -11.51
N ASP A 86 7.80 -16.06 -11.90
CA ASP A 86 9.03 -16.36 -11.17
C ASP A 86 9.30 -15.43 -9.97
N LEU A 87 8.64 -14.28 -9.86
CA LEU A 87 8.82 -13.37 -8.72
C LEU A 87 8.17 -13.94 -7.44
N LEU A 88 7.08 -14.68 -7.58
CA LEU A 88 6.45 -15.35 -6.44
C LEU A 88 7.34 -16.47 -5.92
N ALA A 89 7.48 -16.58 -4.60
CA ALA A 89 8.40 -17.50 -3.93
C ALA A 89 9.88 -17.40 -4.40
N SER A 90 10.29 -16.26 -4.95
CA SER A 90 11.69 -15.99 -5.37
C SER A 90 12.61 -15.54 -4.24
N GLN A 91 12.03 -15.10 -3.14
CA GLN A 91 12.73 -14.54 -2.00
C GLN A 91 12.75 -15.52 -0.83
N THR A 92 13.65 -15.29 0.12
CA THR A 92 13.75 -16.06 1.37
C THR A 92 14.42 -15.20 2.43
N GLY A 93 14.27 -15.59 3.70
CA GLY A 93 14.87 -14.91 4.84
C GLY A 93 14.04 -13.73 5.32
N ASP A 94 14.76 -12.75 5.86
CA ASP A 94 14.20 -11.63 6.60
C ASP A 94 13.81 -10.47 5.67
N CYS A 95 12.71 -9.80 6.01
CA CYS A 95 12.27 -8.59 5.33
C CYS A 95 11.60 -7.61 6.29
N HIS A 96 11.58 -6.34 5.90
CA HIS A 96 11.07 -5.25 6.73
C HIS A 96 9.85 -4.61 6.06
N LEU A 97 8.69 -4.67 6.73
CA LEU A 97 7.46 -3.99 6.31
C LEU A 97 7.27 -2.70 7.10
N ILE A 98 7.61 -1.58 6.49
CA ILE A 98 7.51 -0.26 7.11
C ILE A 98 6.14 0.36 6.82
N ALA A 99 5.31 0.43 7.86
CA ALA A 99 4.05 1.15 7.86
C ALA A 99 4.23 2.62 8.30
N THR A 100 3.16 3.28 8.72
CA THR A 100 3.14 4.73 8.92
C THR A 100 2.78 5.16 10.33
N GLY A 101 2.65 4.23 11.27
CA GLY A 101 2.31 4.54 12.64
C GLY A 101 3.40 5.38 13.34
N PRO A 102 3.02 6.14 14.38
CA PRO A 102 3.93 7.01 15.14
C PRO A 102 5.16 6.30 15.72
N SER A 103 5.12 4.99 16.04
CA SER A 103 6.26 4.30 16.67
C SER A 103 7.50 4.24 15.77
N VAL A 104 7.35 4.51 14.47
CA VAL A 104 8.48 4.70 13.55
C VAL A 104 9.43 5.79 14.05
N ASN A 105 8.94 6.81 14.75
CA ASN A 105 9.81 7.87 15.28
C ASN A 105 10.69 7.43 16.47
N ASP A 106 10.39 6.28 17.08
CA ASP A 106 11.11 5.77 18.26
C ASP A 106 12.23 4.78 17.88
N ILE A 107 12.37 4.47 16.58
CA ILE A 107 13.33 3.52 16.04
C ILE A 107 14.54 4.27 15.48
N ASP A 108 15.75 3.93 15.93
CA ASP A 108 16.97 4.37 15.26
C ASP A 108 17.28 3.50 14.05
N TYR A 109 16.76 3.90 12.88
CA TYR A 109 17.03 3.21 11.62
C TYR A 109 18.50 3.26 11.19
N GLY A 110 19.34 4.12 11.80
CA GLY A 110 20.78 4.11 11.56
C GLY A 110 21.50 2.93 12.22
N ALA A 111 20.89 2.33 13.24
CA ALA A 111 21.44 1.18 13.96
C ALA A 111 20.99 -0.17 13.38
N LEU A 112 20.04 -0.17 12.43
CA LEU A 112 19.44 -1.37 11.85
C LEU A 112 20.09 -1.78 10.52
N ASP A 113 20.30 -3.08 10.33
CA ASP A 113 20.57 -3.64 9.01
C ASP A 113 19.27 -3.85 8.26
N LEU A 114 18.94 -2.96 7.32
CA LEU A 114 17.70 -3.06 6.56
C LEU A 114 17.95 -3.73 5.21
N HIS A 115 17.69 -5.04 5.14
CA HIS A 115 17.61 -5.79 3.89
C HIS A 115 16.15 -5.98 3.48
N ASN A 116 15.85 -6.10 2.18
CA ASN A 116 14.51 -6.47 1.70
C ASN A 116 13.38 -5.59 2.28
N VAL A 117 13.43 -4.28 2.01
CA VAL A 117 12.51 -3.32 2.63
C VAL A 117 11.29 -3.07 1.74
N MET A 118 10.10 -3.26 2.31
CA MET A 118 8.83 -2.84 1.77
C MET A 118 8.27 -1.62 2.51
N GLY A 119 7.94 -0.56 1.78
CA GLY A 119 7.18 0.56 2.32
C GLY A 119 5.71 0.48 1.95
N VAL A 120 4.82 1.01 2.81
CA VAL A 120 3.41 1.20 2.46
C VAL A 120 2.99 2.66 2.59
N ASN A 121 2.14 3.11 1.66
CA ASN A 121 1.60 4.48 1.62
C ASN A 121 2.66 5.56 1.86
N GLY A 122 2.66 6.23 3.01
CA GLY A 122 3.56 7.34 3.32
C GLY A 122 4.92 6.96 3.92
N ALA A 123 5.25 5.66 4.02
CA ALA A 123 6.53 5.18 4.54
C ALA A 123 7.76 5.79 3.83
N ILE A 124 7.62 6.20 2.57
CA ILE A 124 8.65 6.87 1.78
C ILE A 124 9.19 8.14 2.43
N ALA A 125 8.39 8.79 3.28
CA ALA A 125 8.81 9.97 4.04
C ALA A 125 9.92 9.66 5.06
N LEU A 126 10.15 8.38 5.40
CA LEU A 126 11.25 7.98 6.26
C LEU A 126 12.62 8.38 5.67
N GLN A 127 12.70 8.47 4.34
CA GLN A 127 13.88 8.95 3.62
C GLN A 127 14.26 10.41 3.93
N ASP A 128 13.37 11.17 4.56
CA ASP A 128 13.66 12.56 4.98
C ASP A 128 14.62 12.59 6.18
N LYS A 129 14.66 11.51 6.97
CA LYS A 129 15.47 11.40 8.19
C LYS A 129 16.55 10.32 8.10
N HIS A 130 16.32 9.26 7.34
CA HIS A 130 17.20 8.09 7.29
C HIS A 130 17.42 7.62 5.85
N PRO A 131 18.60 7.11 5.47
CA PRO A 131 18.90 6.68 4.09
C PRO A 131 18.28 5.31 3.74
N VAL A 132 17.01 5.10 4.04
CA VAL A 132 16.30 3.82 3.79
C VAL A 132 16.08 3.61 2.30
N ARG A 133 16.45 2.43 1.81
CA ARG A 133 16.21 2.01 0.44
C ARG A 133 15.05 1.01 0.39
N PHE A 134 13.98 1.39 -0.31
CA PHE A 134 12.86 0.49 -0.57
C PHE A 134 13.10 -0.34 -1.82
N GLU A 135 12.97 -1.65 -1.71
CA GLU A 135 12.99 -2.59 -2.84
C GLU A 135 11.57 -2.86 -3.33
N TYR A 136 10.64 -2.92 -2.39
CA TYR A 136 9.22 -3.16 -2.62
C TYR A 136 8.41 -1.99 -2.08
N TYR A 137 7.25 -1.75 -2.68
CA TYR A 137 6.32 -0.74 -2.18
C TYR A 137 4.89 -1.15 -2.46
N CYS A 138 3.96 -0.93 -1.53
CA CYS A 138 2.55 -1.24 -1.74
C CYS A 138 1.66 -0.01 -1.52
N ILE A 139 0.82 0.29 -2.52
CA ILE A 139 -0.20 1.33 -2.46
C ILE A 139 -1.52 0.76 -2.98
N VAL A 140 -2.48 0.56 -2.08
CA VAL A 140 -3.85 0.15 -2.43
C VAL A 140 -4.91 1.20 -2.06
N ASP A 141 -4.53 2.23 -1.29
CA ASP A 141 -5.42 3.33 -0.89
C ASP A 141 -5.42 4.46 -1.93
N ALA A 142 -6.50 4.54 -2.72
CA ALA A 142 -6.71 5.63 -3.67
C ALA A 142 -6.92 7.01 -2.99
N GLY A 143 -7.38 7.03 -1.73
CA GLY A 143 -7.49 8.23 -0.92
C GLY A 143 -6.13 8.83 -0.59
N PHE A 144 -5.15 7.99 -0.22
CA PHE A 144 -3.76 8.39 0.00
C PHE A 144 -3.18 9.08 -1.24
N VAL A 145 -3.33 8.50 -2.44
CA VAL A 145 -2.84 9.09 -3.69
C VAL A 145 -3.37 10.50 -3.92
N ARG A 146 -4.64 10.73 -3.63
CA ARG A 146 -5.29 12.03 -3.84
C ARG A 146 -4.86 13.09 -2.83
N LYS A 147 -4.56 12.67 -1.60
CA LYS A 147 -4.24 13.55 -0.47
C LYS A 147 -2.76 13.86 -0.39
N ARG A 148 -1.89 12.90 -0.74
CA ARG A 148 -0.43 12.98 -0.66
C ARG A 148 0.26 12.62 -1.99
N PRO A 149 -0.08 13.31 -3.10
CA PRO A 149 0.60 13.09 -4.37
C PRO A 149 2.10 13.38 -4.27
N ASP A 150 2.53 14.28 -3.37
CA ASP A 150 3.94 14.54 -3.06
C ASP A 150 4.71 13.26 -2.66
N LEU A 151 4.12 12.42 -1.80
CA LEU A 151 4.74 11.17 -1.37
C LEU A 151 4.66 10.09 -2.46
N VAL A 152 3.55 10.02 -3.19
CA VAL A 152 3.41 9.08 -4.32
C VAL A 152 4.45 9.37 -5.40
N ALA A 153 4.73 10.63 -5.67
CA ALA A 153 5.74 11.05 -6.64
C ALA A 153 7.12 10.43 -6.33
N ARG A 154 7.49 10.45 -5.05
CA ARG A 154 8.75 9.86 -4.55
C ARG A 154 8.81 8.36 -4.79
N VAL A 155 7.68 7.66 -4.61
CA VAL A 155 7.60 6.20 -4.82
C VAL A 155 7.75 5.85 -6.30
N VAL A 156 6.95 6.46 -7.18
CA VAL A 156 6.94 6.08 -8.60
C VAL A 156 8.22 6.46 -9.33
N GLN A 157 8.98 7.40 -8.79
CA GLN A 157 10.27 7.85 -9.34
C GLN A 157 11.48 7.07 -8.79
N GLN A 158 11.27 6.04 -7.97
CA GLN A 158 12.33 5.16 -7.48
C GLN A 158 12.42 3.85 -8.25
N LYS A 159 13.62 3.27 -8.29
CA LYS A 159 13.86 1.93 -8.84
C LYS A 159 13.46 0.88 -7.80
N LEU A 160 12.17 0.59 -7.73
CA LEU A 160 11.55 -0.40 -6.84
C LEU A 160 10.44 -1.15 -7.58
N THR A 161 9.88 -2.19 -6.95
CA THR A 161 8.67 -2.86 -7.42
C THR A 161 7.45 -2.33 -6.66
N LEU A 162 6.55 -1.65 -7.36
CA LEU A 162 5.31 -1.09 -6.83
C LEU A 162 4.15 -2.06 -7.04
N PHE A 163 3.63 -2.60 -5.95
CA PHE A 163 2.39 -3.36 -5.89
C PHE A 163 1.22 -2.38 -5.76
N ALA A 164 0.34 -2.37 -6.77
CA ALA A 164 -0.80 -1.45 -6.79
C ALA A 164 -2.00 -2.03 -7.51
N THR A 165 -3.19 -1.57 -7.12
CA THR A 165 -4.42 -1.91 -7.83
C THR A 165 -4.57 -1.09 -9.11
N PRO A 166 -5.29 -1.59 -10.14
CA PRO A 166 -5.60 -0.79 -11.32
C PRO A 166 -6.27 0.54 -11.00
N LEU A 167 -7.11 0.60 -9.95
CA LEU A 167 -7.74 1.83 -9.50
C LEU A 167 -6.73 2.83 -8.94
N VAL A 168 -5.78 2.38 -8.12
CA VAL A 168 -4.69 3.21 -7.62
C VAL A 168 -3.86 3.76 -8.77
N LEU A 169 -3.43 2.92 -9.70
CA LEU A 169 -2.64 3.36 -10.86
C LEU A 169 -3.40 4.36 -11.73
N TRP A 170 -4.71 4.18 -11.89
CA TRP A 170 -5.55 5.16 -12.56
C TRP A 170 -5.54 6.52 -11.85
N TYR A 171 -5.62 6.53 -10.51
CA TYR A 171 -5.52 7.78 -9.74
C TYR A 171 -4.14 8.42 -9.84
N ILE A 172 -3.06 7.64 -9.74
CA ILE A 172 -1.69 8.13 -9.90
C ILE A 172 -1.55 8.80 -11.27
N ALA A 173 -2.01 8.18 -12.35
CA ALA A 173 -1.96 8.73 -13.70
C ALA A 173 -2.77 10.03 -13.91
N GLN A 174 -3.57 10.48 -12.94
CA GLN A 174 -4.20 11.81 -12.98
C GLN A 174 -3.24 12.93 -12.55
N TYR A 175 -2.19 12.60 -11.79
CA TYR A 175 -1.25 13.56 -11.22
C TYR A 175 0.10 13.58 -11.92
N PHE A 176 0.50 12.44 -12.50
CA PHE A 176 1.82 12.24 -13.09
C PHE A 176 1.71 11.69 -14.52
N PRO A 177 2.48 12.22 -15.47
CA PRO A 177 2.73 11.53 -16.73
C PRO A 177 3.34 10.15 -16.48
N LEU A 178 2.88 9.13 -17.23
CA LEU A 178 3.40 7.77 -17.09
C LEU A 178 4.90 7.67 -17.41
N SER A 179 5.44 8.59 -18.20
CA SER A 179 6.88 8.69 -18.50
C SER A 179 7.77 9.01 -17.29
N GLN A 180 7.19 9.50 -16.19
CA GLN A 180 7.94 9.75 -14.95
C GLN A 180 8.12 8.49 -14.10
N PHE A 181 7.44 7.39 -14.43
CA PHE A 181 7.53 6.16 -13.66
C PHE A 181 8.88 5.50 -13.92
N ARG A 182 9.64 5.30 -12.85
CA ARG A 182 10.90 4.55 -12.82
C ARG A 182 10.77 3.22 -12.09
N CYS A 183 9.69 3.05 -11.33
CA CYS A 183 9.36 1.80 -10.68
C CYS A 183 8.83 0.77 -11.68
N ARG A 184 9.03 -0.51 -11.38
CA ARG A 184 8.31 -1.62 -12.02
C ARG A 184 6.95 -1.76 -11.34
N ILE A 185 5.91 -2.12 -12.09
CA ILE A 185 4.56 -2.27 -11.54
C ILE A 185 4.20 -3.75 -11.45
N PHE A 186 3.77 -4.20 -10.28
CA PHE A 186 3.10 -5.47 -10.10
C PHE A 186 1.62 -5.21 -9.82
N LEU A 187 0.74 -5.63 -10.73
CA LEU A 187 -0.69 -5.47 -10.58
C LEU A 187 -1.24 -6.48 -9.56
N ILE A 188 -1.91 -5.96 -8.54
CA ILE A 188 -2.71 -6.74 -7.59
C ILE A 188 -4.17 -6.28 -7.65
N GLU A 189 -5.10 -7.10 -7.20
CA GLU A 189 -6.50 -6.69 -7.08
C GLU A 189 -7.14 -7.30 -5.85
N ASP A 190 -8.19 -6.63 -5.38
CA ASP A 190 -9.02 -7.19 -4.32
C ASP A 190 -9.76 -8.42 -4.84
N ILE A 191 -9.78 -9.48 -4.04
CA ILE A 191 -10.43 -10.76 -4.37
C ILE A 191 -11.94 -10.61 -4.61
N GLN A 192 -12.62 -9.76 -3.84
CA GLN A 192 -14.04 -9.49 -3.93
C GLN A 192 -14.35 -8.50 -5.04
N TYR A 193 -13.45 -7.55 -5.31
CA TYR A 193 -13.64 -6.47 -6.28
C TYR A 193 -12.64 -6.54 -7.46
N PRO A 194 -12.65 -7.63 -8.25
CA PRO A 194 -11.73 -7.78 -9.36
C PRO A 194 -11.95 -6.72 -10.44
N ALA A 195 -10.86 -6.19 -10.98
CA ALA A 195 -10.89 -5.11 -11.96
C ALA A 195 -11.54 -5.57 -13.27
N ARG A 196 -12.45 -4.73 -13.79
CA ARG A 196 -13.27 -4.96 -14.99
C ARG A 196 -14.20 -6.18 -14.92
N LYS A 197 -14.39 -6.76 -13.74
CA LYS A 197 -15.30 -7.89 -13.50
C LYS A 197 -16.35 -7.50 -12.46
N ARG A 198 -17.42 -8.30 -12.36
CA ARG A 198 -18.44 -8.14 -11.31
C ARG A 198 -17.80 -8.43 -9.95
N ALA A 199 -18.21 -7.69 -8.92
CA ALA A 199 -17.86 -8.00 -7.55
C ALA A 199 -18.40 -9.39 -7.18
N LEU A 200 -17.60 -10.21 -6.51
CA LEU A 200 -17.96 -11.57 -6.12
C LEU A 200 -18.80 -11.57 -4.84
N LEU A 201 -19.76 -12.48 -4.77
CA LEU A 201 -20.51 -12.79 -3.56
C LEU A 201 -19.71 -13.78 -2.70
N LYS A 202 -19.98 -13.85 -1.38
CA LYS A 202 -19.27 -14.74 -0.45
C LYS A 202 -19.23 -16.20 -0.91
N HIS A 203 -20.36 -16.75 -1.37
CA HIS A 203 -20.42 -18.13 -1.87
C HIS A 203 -19.57 -18.36 -3.13
N GLU A 204 -19.37 -17.32 -3.94
CA GLU A 204 -18.50 -17.36 -5.12
C GLU A 204 -17.02 -17.28 -4.74
N LEU A 205 -16.70 -16.51 -3.69
CA LEU A 205 -15.36 -16.50 -3.11
C LEU A 205 -15.00 -17.90 -2.60
N LEU A 206 -15.90 -18.53 -1.84
CA LEU A 206 -15.71 -19.88 -1.30
C LEU A 206 -15.52 -20.93 -2.40
N SER A 207 -16.32 -20.88 -3.47
CA SER A 207 -16.23 -21.86 -4.57
C SER A 207 -15.03 -21.64 -5.48
N ALA A 208 -14.62 -20.40 -5.71
CA ALA A 208 -13.48 -20.08 -6.58
C ALA A 208 -12.11 -20.34 -5.93
N HIS A 209 -12.05 -20.55 -4.61
CA HIS A 209 -10.80 -20.55 -3.84
C HIS A 209 -10.59 -21.79 -2.97
N ALA A 210 -11.00 -22.97 -3.44
CA ALA A 210 -10.68 -24.26 -2.79
C ALA A 210 -9.18 -24.64 -2.81
N SER A 211 -8.28 -23.69 -3.09
CA SER A 211 -6.83 -23.89 -3.22
C SER A 211 -6.10 -23.50 -1.94
N THR A 212 -4.99 -24.19 -1.63
CA THR A 212 -4.08 -23.84 -0.53
C THR A 212 -3.52 -22.41 -0.60
N ASP A 213 -3.50 -21.79 -1.78
CA ASP A 213 -2.96 -20.45 -1.98
C ASP A 213 -3.81 -19.35 -1.35
N LEU A 214 -5.05 -19.65 -0.98
CA LEU A 214 -5.98 -18.67 -0.46
C LEU A 214 -6.84 -19.27 0.64
N VAL A 215 -6.96 -18.57 1.76
CA VAL A 215 -7.76 -19.04 2.90
C VAL A 215 -8.81 -18.00 3.24
N LEU A 216 -10.08 -18.39 3.14
CA LEU A 216 -11.21 -17.59 3.60
C LEU A 216 -11.49 -17.90 5.06
N PHE A 217 -11.75 -16.86 5.84
CA PHE A 217 -12.23 -16.96 7.21
C PHE A 217 -13.75 -16.91 7.20
N ASP A 218 -14.38 -17.69 8.07
CA ASP A 218 -15.84 -17.73 8.15
C ASP A 218 -16.38 -16.55 8.98
N GLU A 219 -16.14 -15.34 8.47
CA GLU A 219 -16.56 -14.08 9.06
C GLU A 219 -17.55 -13.35 8.14
N GLU A 220 -18.34 -12.45 8.72
CA GLU A 220 -19.18 -11.49 7.98
C GLU A 220 -18.71 -10.08 8.36
N PRO A 221 -18.09 -9.32 7.44
CA PRO A 221 -17.86 -9.59 6.00
C PRO A 221 -16.74 -10.62 5.70
N PRO A 222 -16.60 -11.11 4.46
CA PRO A 222 -15.63 -12.15 4.13
C PRO A 222 -14.19 -11.66 4.33
N LEU A 223 -13.52 -12.21 5.35
CA LEU A 223 -12.10 -12.01 5.61
C LEU A 223 -11.29 -13.20 5.07
N GLY A 224 -9.97 -13.04 4.95
CA GLY A 224 -9.11 -14.11 4.50
C GLY A 224 -7.66 -13.68 4.34
N PHE A 225 -6.82 -14.61 3.91
CA PHE A 225 -5.41 -14.38 3.61
C PHE A 225 -5.01 -15.03 2.29
N SER A 226 -4.30 -14.29 1.45
CA SER A 226 -3.76 -14.77 0.18
C SER A 226 -2.25 -14.98 0.26
N PHE A 227 -1.82 -16.19 -0.08
CA PHE A 227 -0.41 -16.56 -0.28
C PHE A 227 -0.02 -16.50 -1.77
N ASN A 228 -0.95 -16.13 -2.64
CA ASN A 228 -0.71 -15.89 -4.05
C ASN A 228 -1.48 -14.64 -4.49
N ILE A 229 -0.84 -13.48 -4.35
CA ILE A 229 -1.42 -12.18 -4.69
C ILE A 229 -1.92 -12.04 -6.14
N ARG A 230 -1.59 -12.95 -7.06
CA ARG A 230 -2.16 -12.94 -8.43
C ARG A 230 -3.61 -13.42 -8.47
N ARG A 231 -4.03 -14.22 -7.48
CA ARG A 231 -5.43 -14.66 -7.30
C ARG A 231 -6.30 -13.59 -6.65
N GLY A 232 -5.69 -12.54 -6.11
CA GLY A 232 -6.33 -11.48 -5.37
C GLY A 232 -5.77 -11.36 -3.96
N ILE A 233 -6.02 -10.21 -3.33
CA ILE A 233 -5.67 -9.92 -1.94
C ILE A 233 -6.94 -9.67 -1.12
N PHE A 234 -6.81 -9.84 0.19
CA PHE A 234 -7.76 -9.30 1.17
C PHE A 234 -7.22 -7.97 1.68
N ASP A 235 -8.03 -6.92 1.70
CA ASP A 235 -7.53 -5.61 2.14
C ASP A 235 -7.25 -5.55 3.66
N GLY A 236 -7.95 -6.38 4.45
CA GLY A 236 -7.90 -6.37 5.92
C GLY A 236 -8.14 -4.99 6.52
N HIS A 237 -8.73 -4.06 5.74
CA HIS A 237 -8.88 -2.64 6.05
C HIS A 237 -7.58 -1.92 6.49
N THR A 238 -6.42 -2.46 6.14
CA THR A 238 -5.13 -1.79 6.36
C THR A 238 -4.12 -2.20 5.30
N VAL A 239 -3.44 -1.22 4.70
CA VAL A 239 -2.43 -1.49 3.66
C VAL A 239 -1.28 -2.36 4.20
N ALA A 240 -1.02 -2.34 5.51
CA ALA A 240 -0.05 -3.24 6.14
C ALA A 240 -0.44 -4.73 5.97
N TYR A 241 -1.74 -5.06 6.02
CA TYR A 241 -2.22 -6.44 5.82
C TYR A 241 -2.07 -6.89 4.36
N THR A 242 -2.30 -5.98 3.41
CA THR A 242 -1.96 -6.24 2.01
C THR A 242 -0.46 -6.42 1.81
N GLY A 243 0.37 -5.57 2.42
CA GLY A 243 1.83 -5.70 2.37
C GLY A 243 2.32 -7.04 2.91
N LEU A 244 1.72 -7.52 4.01
CA LEU A 244 2.01 -8.84 4.57
C LEU A 244 1.70 -9.98 3.57
N GLN A 245 0.53 -9.94 2.90
CA GLN A 245 0.20 -10.92 1.86
C GLN A 245 1.16 -10.87 0.66
N VAL A 246 1.63 -9.67 0.29
CA VAL A 246 2.65 -9.53 -0.78
C VAL A 246 3.97 -10.18 -0.34
N LEU A 247 4.52 -9.81 0.81
CA LEU A 247 5.81 -10.34 1.27
C LEU A 247 5.81 -11.86 1.46
N THR A 248 4.72 -12.40 1.99
CA THR A 248 4.54 -13.85 2.11
C THR A 248 4.42 -14.54 0.76
N SER A 249 3.74 -13.93 -0.23
CA SER A 249 3.69 -14.43 -1.61
C SER A 249 5.03 -14.36 -2.32
N LEU A 250 5.92 -13.42 -1.95
CA LEU A 250 7.29 -13.33 -2.46
C LEU A 250 8.22 -14.40 -1.89
N GLY A 251 7.88 -15.01 -0.74
CA GLY A 251 8.61 -16.13 -0.13
C GLY A 251 9.39 -15.80 1.14
N PHE A 252 9.30 -14.57 1.65
CA PHE A 252 9.95 -14.22 2.92
C PHE A 252 9.40 -15.04 4.09
N ASN A 253 10.29 -15.45 4.99
CA ASN A 253 9.96 -16.32 6.12
C ASN A 253 10.04 -15.62 7.47
N THR A 254 10.74 -14.48 7.57
CA THR A 254 10.65 -13.58 8.73
C THR A 254 10.25 -12.18 8.26
N ILE A 255 9.21 -11.63 8.87
CA ILE A 255 8.68 -10.31 8.50
C ILE A 255 8.66 -9.41 9.74
N PHE A 256 9.50 -8.39 9.74
CA PHE A 256 9.55 -7.36 10.78
C PHE A 256 8.61 -6.21 10.40
N MET A 257 7.56 -6.00 11.17
CA MET A 257 6.58 -4.93 10.99
C MET A 257 7.00 -3.69 11.78
N HIS A 258 7.17 -2.56 11.10
CA HIS A 258 7.51 -1.27 11.71
C HIS A 258 6.29 -0.34 11.65
N GLY A 259 5.97 0.38 12.72
CA GLY A 259 4.85 1.34 12.73
C GLY A 259 3.46 0.71 12.60
N LEU A 260 3.29 -0.56 12.98
CA LEU A 260 1.98 -1.23 13.04
C LEU A 260 1.30 -0.94 14.39
N ASP A 261 1.00 0.33 14.65
CA ASP A 261 0.46 0.78 15.94
C ASP A 261 -1.03 0.48 16.11
N LEU A 262 -1.85 0.81 15.10
CA LEU A 262 -3.30 0.55 15.08
C LEU A 262 -4.08 1.08 16.30
N ARG A 263 -3.53 2.07 17.02
CA ARG A 263 -4.08 2.61 18.26
C ARG A 263 -4.35 4.10 18.15
N ASN A 264 -5.57 4.53 18.44
CA ASN A 264 -6.00 5.93 18.43
C ASN A 264 -5.62 6.65 17.12
N ALA A 265 -5.74 5.95 15.99
CA ALA A 265 -5.23 6.40 14.70
C ALA A 265 -5.95 7.67 14.17
N ALA A 266 -7.19 7.91 14.58
CA ALA A 266 -7.94 9.12 14.26
C ALA A 266 -7.45 10.35 15.05
N GLN A 267 -6.72 10.14 16.15
CA GLN A 267 -6.21 11.22 17.00
C GLN A 267 -4.68 11.33 16.96
N THR A 268 -3.96 10.31 16.51
CA THR A 268 -2.49 10.30 16.49
C THR A 268 -1.98 10.47 15.06
N PRO A 269 -1.14 11.49 14.78
CA PRO A 269 -0.55 11.66 13.45
C PRO A 269 0.29 10.44 13.06
N ARG A 270 0.31 10.12 11.76
CA ARG A 270 1.33 9.24 11.19
C ARG A 270 2.71 9.89 11.40
N PHE A 271 3.80 9.10 11.35
CA PHE A 271 5.13 9.63 11.68
C PHE A 271 5.58 10.83 10.82
N TYR A 272 5.02 10.97 9.62
CA TYR A 272 5.30 12.05 8.66
C TYR A 272 4.27 13.19 8.69
N GLU A 273 3.32 13.14 9.63
CA GLU A 273 2.24 14.13 9.81
C GLU A 273 2.43 14.89 11.13
N THR A 274 1.80 16.04 11.23
CA THR A 274 1.60 16.80 12.47
C THR A 274 0.11 16.85 12.80
N LYS A 275 -0.26 17.35 13.98
CA LYS A 275 -1.68 17.49 14.36
C LYS A 275 -2.45 18.40 13.40
N GLU A 276 -1.78 19.37 12.81
CA GLU A 276 -2.37 20.38 11.91
C GLU A 276 -2.64 19.83 10.51
N ASN A 277 -1.87 18.82 10.06
CA ASN A 277 -1.96 18.29 8.70
C ASN A 277 -2.42 16.82 8.62
N MET A 278 -2.68 16.18 9.77
CA MET A 278 -3.05 14.77 9.83
C MET A 278 -4.31 14.47 9.00
N GLN A 279 -4.27 13.38 8.27
CA GLN A 279 -5.41 12.93 7.49
C GLN A 279 -6.34 12.03 8.33
N PRO A 280 -7.67 12.13 8.12
CA PRO A 280 -8.63 11.23 8.77
C PRO A 280 -8.25 9.76 8.57
N SER A 281 -8.50 8.96 9.61
CA SER A 281 -8.23 7.52 9.64
C SER A 281 -9.51 6.75 9.98
N ALA A 282 -9.75 5.64 9.28
CA ALA A 282 -10.84 4.70 9.59
C ALA A 282 -10.38 3.54 10.50
N LEU A 283 -9.07 3.45 10.79
CA LEU A 283 -8.49 2.27 11.46
C LEU A 283 -9.14 1.98 12.82
N ASP A 284 -9.49 3.01 13.61
CA ASP A 284 -10.11 2.79 14.92
C ASP A 284 -11.52 2.18 14.80
N GLY A 285 -12.28 2.57 13.77
CA GLY A 285 -13.62 2.05 13.50
C GLY A 285 -13.61 0.64 12.89
N ASP A 286 -12.58 0.35 12.09
CA ASP A 286 -12.42 -0.94 11.41
C ASP A 286 -11.67 -1.98 12.25
N PHE A 287 -11.10 -1.59 13.40
CA PHE A 287 -10.20 -2.43 14.18
C PHE A 287 -10.84 -3.76 14.59
N ASN A 288 -11.94 -3.71 15.33
CA ASN A 288 -12.57 -4.91 15.88
C ASN A 288 -13.33 -5.75 14.84
N SER A 289 -13.77 -5.13 13.75
CA SER A 289 -14.63 -5.80 12.76
C SER A 289 -13.84 -6.38 11.58
N PHE A 290 -12.64 -5.86 11.30
CA PHE A 290 -11.86 -6.22 10.11
C PHE A 290 -10.40 -6.49 10.45
N ILE A 291 -9.71 -5.50 11.03
CA ILE A 291 -8.25 -5.53 11.15
C ILE A 291 -7.81 -6.63 12.11
N GLU A 292 -8.29 -6.59 13.35
CA GLU A 292 -7.91 -7.55 14.40
C GLU A 292 -8.29 -8.99 14.01
N PRO A 293 -9.52 -9.28 13.55
CA PRO A 293 -9.86 -10.64 13.13
C PRO A 293 -9.02 -11.13 11.94
N SER A 294 -8.70 -10.24 10.99
CA SER A 294 -7.85 -10.58 9.84
C SER A 294 -6.46 -11.05 10.27
N PHE A 295 -5.84 -10.38 11.24
CA PHE A 295 -4.55 -10.79 11.79
C PHE A 295 -4.67 -12.02 12.68
N ARG A 296 -5.70 -12.11 13.53
CA ARG A 296 -5.95 -13.26 14.41
C ARG A 296 -6.08 -14.56 13.65
N HIS A 297 -6.80 -14.56 12.54
CA HIS A 297 -6.96 -15.76 11.72
C HIS A 297 -5.74 -16.04 10.84
N ALA A 298 -5.02 -15.01 10.39
CA ALA A 298 -3.81 -15.17 9.58
C ALA A 298 -2.62 -15.71 10.37
N ALA A 299 -2.41 -15.27 11.62
CA ALA A 299 -1.28 -15.64 12.44
C ALA A 299 -1.01 -17.17 12.52
N PRO A 300 -1.99 -18.02 12.90
CA PRO A 300 -1.75 -19.46 12.95
C PRO A 300 -1.53 -20.10 11.57
N LEU A 301 -2.03 -19.49 10.48
CA LEU A 301 -1.73 -19.94 9.12
C LEU A 301 -0.27 -19.68 8.74
N LEU A 302 0.21 -18.49 9.08
CA LEU A 302 1.60 -18.08 8.85
C LEU A 302 2.56 -18.97 9.64
N SER A 303 2.29 -19.18 10.93
CA SER A 303 3.12 -20.05 11.78
C SER A 303 3.16 -21.49 11.26
N ARG A 304 2.02 -22.06 10.83
CA ARG A 304 1.98 -23.42 10.23
C ARG A 304 2.80 -23.54 8.94
N ARG A 305 3.07 -22.43 8.26
CA ARG A 305 3.92 -22.38 7.06
C ARG A 305 5.37 -21.98 7.36
N GLY A 306 5.74 -21.89 8.64
CA GLY A 306 7.08 -21.48 9.05
C GLY A 306 7.38 -20.00 8.79
N ILE A 307 6.34 -19.16 8.65
CA ILE A 307 6.48 -17.71 8.49
C ILE A 307 6.34 -17.06 9.87
N ARG A 308 7.41 -16.43 10.35
CA ARG A 308 7.46 -15.63 11.58
C ARG A 308 7.15 -14.18 11.24
N VAL A 309 6.23 -13.57 11.99
CA VAL A 309 5.89 -12.15 11.86
C VAL A 309 6.09 -11.50 13.23
N VAL A 310 6.90 -10.45 13.26
CA VAL A 310 7.28 -9.74 14.48
C VAL A 310 6.86 -8.28 14.36
N ASN A 311 6.12 -7.77 15.33
CA ASN A 311 5.74 -6.37 15.41
C ASN A 311 6.68 -5.61 16.35
N LEU A 312 7.38 -4.62 15.80
CA LEU A 312 8.31 -3.76 16.55
C LEU A 312 7.61 -2.59 17.26
N SER A 313 6.29 -2.47 17.11
CA SER A 313 5.48 -1.57 17.92
C SER A 313 5.01 -2.27 19.21
N ALA A 314 5.74 -2.05 20.30
CA ALA A 314 5.41 -2.59 21.62
C ALA A 314 3.98 -2.20 22.06
N GLN A 315 3.58 -0.95 21.79
CA GLN A 315 2.28 -0.39 22.20
C GLN A 315 1.15 -0.59 21.18
N SER A 316 1.37 -1.43 20.16
CA SER A 316 0.36 -1.77 19.17
C SER A 316 -0.94 -2.27 19.80
N ALA A 317 -2.08 -1.89 19.21
CA ALA A 317 -3.39 -2.39 19.58
C ALA A 317 -3.56 -3.89 19.29
N LEU A 318 -2.79 -4.47 18.36
CA LEU A 318 -2.75 -5.92 18.19
C LEU A 318 -2.06 -6.57 19.39
N GLY A 319 -2.72 -7.55 20.00
CA GLY A 319 -2.20 -8.28 21.14
C GLY A 319 -1.02 -9.18 20.81
N SER A 320 -0.19 -9.48 21.81
CA SER A 320 0.92 -10.44 21.68
C SER A 320 0.45 -11.89 21.48
N ASP A 321 -0.82 -12.17 21.75
CA ASP A 321 -1.50 -13.43 21.41
C ASP A 321 -1.80 -13.57 19.91
N ILE A 322 -1.73 -12.47 19.14
CA ILE A 322 -1.99 -12.43 17.70
C ILE A 322 -0.67 -12.42 16.93
N ILE A 323 0.20 -11.46 17.23
CA ILE A 323 1.50 -11.29 16.56
C ILE A 323 2.58 -11.12 17.62
N GLU A 324 3.70 -11.80 17.43
CA GLU A 324 4.88 -11.66 18.27
C GLU A 324 5.29 -10.18 18.36
N LYS A 325 5.57 -9.70 19.57
CA LYS A 325 6.09 -8.35 19.78
C LYS A 325 7.54 -8.44 20.21
N ASP A 326 8.37 -7.60 19.61
CA ASP A 326 9.78 -7.49 19.97
C ASP A 326 10.20 -6.01 19.95
N ASP A 327 11.33 -5.73 20.57
CA ASP A 327 11.94 -4.41 20.55
C ASP A 327 12.88 -4.29 19.35
N TRP A 328 12.94 -3.12 18.71
CA TRP A 328 13.84 -2.90 17.56
C TRP A 328 15.32 -3.08 17.92
N HIS A 329 15.70 -2.92 19.19
CA HIS A 329 17.07 -3.17 19.66
C HIS A 329 17.51 -4.62 19.44
N SER A 330 16.58 -5.58 19.33
CA SER A 330 16.90 -6.97 18.96
C SER A 330 17.50 -7.11 17.56
N LEU A 331 17.24 -6.12 16.69
CA LEU A 331 17.71 -6.05 15.30
C LEU A 331 18.89 -5.09 15.12
N ALA A 332 19.27 -4.36 16.17
CA ALA A 332 20.38 -3.43 16.10
C ALA A 332 21.68 -4.22 15.93
N HIS A 333 22.58 -3.71 15.09
CA HIS A 333 23.93 -4.23 15.06
C HIS A 333 24.55 -4.11 16.45
N ALA A 334 25.23 -5.17 16.91
CA ALA A 334 26.07 -5.07 18.09
C ALA A 334 27.01 -3.88 17.88
N SER A 335 26.91 -2.86 18.73
CA SER A 335 27.86 -1.75 18.71
C SER A 335 29.23 -2.38 18.85
N LEU A 336 30.08 -2.27 17.82
CA LEU A 336 31.50 -2.48 17.99
C LEU A 336 31.94 -1.39 18.96
N GLU A 337 31.97 -1.71 20.25
CA GLU A 337 32.65 -0.91 21.26
C GLU A 337 34.09 -0.75 20.74
N GLN A 338 34.40 0.43 20.23
CA GLN A 338 35.77 0.83 19.95
C GLN A 338 36.45 1.03 21.30
N GLU A 339 37.39 0.14 21.60
CA GLU A 339 38.38 0.25 22.68
C GLU A 339 39.15 1.58 22.65
#